data_AF-A0A821QSW8-F1
#
_entry.id   AF-A0A821QSW8-F1
#
_cell.length_a   1.000
_cell.length_b   1.000
_cell.length_c   1.000
_cell.angle_alpha   90.00
_cell.angle_beta   90.00
_cell.angle_gamma   90.00
#
_symmetry.space_group_name_H-M   'P 1'
#
loop_
_entity.id
_entity.type
_entity.pdbx_description
1 polymer ?
#
loop_
_entity_poly.entity_id
_entity_poly.type
_entity_poly.pdbx_seq_one_letter_code
_entity_poly.pdbx_strand_id
1 'polypeptide(L)'
;MERCALFWKSNKFGNHGRQRDPCGFSFFASTSHDETQLQLESNQDYDIFERGGRALAVSLDIANAFNSLPFGVIREALEFFGVPLYLRRIVGSYLEGRQVAVVNGQGEIVRHPVLCGVPQGSVLGPFLWNISYDWVLRGALLPGMRLFCYADDTLVVASGGSFGEVAQLAMAGTRLVVGRIQALGLRVSLDKTEALLFHGPRMGPPSGAALVVEGVRISVASSMKYLGLVLDGRWNFEPHFKSLEGRLVRAAGALGKLLPNLGGPCQSVRRLYCGIIRSMALYGAPIWDDALIRRTNRTPVHTTGQRLSGPRD
;
A
#
# COMPACT_ATOMS: atom_id res chain seq x y z
N MET A 1 12.40 -23.14 10.77
CA MET A 1 11.81 -22.26 9.73
C MET A 1 11.51 -20.91 10.36
N GLU A 2 12.60 -20.28 10.80
CA GLU A 2 12.63 -19.21 11.80
C GLU A 2 13.16 -17.92 11.17
N ARG A 3 12.57 -16.80 11.59
CA ARG A 3 13.19 -15.48 11.78
C ARG A 3 13.72 -14.76 10.52
N CYS A 4 12.82 -13.99 9.89
CA CYS A 4 13.16 -12.66 9.35
C CYS A 4 12.24 -11.57 9.95
N ALA A 5 11.92 -11.71 11.24
CA ALA A 5 11.39 -10.62 12.05
C ALA A 5 12.55 -10.04 12.87
N LEU A 6 13.33 -9.14 12.27
CA LEU A 6 14.26 -8.31 13.01
C LEU A 6 13.54 -7.05 13.47
N PHE A 7 13.10 -7.16 14.72
CA PHE A 7 12.88 -6.13 15.73
C PHE A 7 13.60 -4.79 15.48
N TRP A 8 12.86 -3.68 15.47
CA TRP A 8 13.38 -2.38 15.89
C TRP A 8 12.41 -1.77 16.90
N LYS A 9 12.95 -1.36 18.04
CA LYS A 9 12.27 -0.78 19.20
C LYS A 9 12.93 0.57 19.48
N SER A 10 12.15 1.48 20.08
CA SER A 10 12.51 2.79 20.68
C SER A 10 12.66 3.95 19.69
N ASN A 11 12.14 5.16 19.93
CA ASN A 11 11.76 5.84 21.16
C ASN A 11 10.66 6.88 20.89
N LYS A 12 9.64 6.95 21.75
CA LYS A 12 8.95 8.23 22.02
C LYS A 12 9.87 9.10 22.89
N PHE A 13 9.77 10.41 22.69
CA PHE A 13 10.39 11.54 23.39
C PHE A 13 11.80 11.97 22.94
N GLY A 14 11.89 13.24 22.51
CA GLY A 14 13.15 13.93 22.25
C GLY A 14 13.02 15.04 21.22
N ASN A 15 12.52 16.19 21.66
CA ASN A 15 12.49 17.45 20.90
C ASN A 15 13.93 17.91 20.63
N HIS A 16 14.45 17.81 19.40
CA HIS A 16 15.57 18.62 18.86
C HIS A 16 15.67 18.49 17.33
N GLY A 17 16.04 19.59 16.68
CA GLY A 17 15.82 19.88 15.27
C GLY A 17 16.42 18.89 14.27
N ARG A 18 15.69 18.67 13.16
CA ARG A 18 16.18 17.95 11.99
C ARG A 18 17.19 18.81 11.24
N GLN A 19 18.46 18.56 11.49
CA GLN A 19 19.56 18.96 10.61
C GLN A 19 19.51 18.07 9.36
N ARG A 20 19.50 18.68 8.17
CA ARG A 20 19.61 17.98 6.89
C ARG A 20 21.08 17.54 6.72
N ASP A 21 21.33 16.25 6.62
CA ASP A 21 22.64 15.75 6.23
C ASP A 21 22.86 15.89 4.71
N PRO A 22 24.07 16.25 4.23
CA PRO A 22 24.32 16.67 2.84
C PRO A 22 24.65 15.52 1.88
N CYS A 23 24.63 14.28 2.33
CA CYS A 23 24.97 13.11 1.52
C CYS A 23 23.73 12.24 1.34
N GLY A 24 23.09 12.35 0.16
CA GLY A 24 21.84 11.70 -0.23
C GLY A 24 21.87 10.18 -0.35
N PHE A 25 22.26 9.48 0.73
CA PHE A 25 22.08 8.04 0.87
C PHE A 25 20.67 7.74 1.38
N SER A 26 19.70 7.72 0.46
CA SER A 26 18.39 7.12 0.73
C SER A 26 18.50 5.61 0.50
N PHE A 27 19.12 4.90 1.43
CA PHE A 27 18.94 3.46 1.52
C PHE A 27 17.46 3.24 1.89
N PHE A 28 16.61 2.92 0.92
CA PHE A 28 15.36 2.23 1.20
C PHE A 28 15.73 0.79 1.59
N ALA A 29 16.29 0.63 2.79
CA ALA A 29 16.05 -0.60 3.53
C ALA A 29 14.52 -0.71 3.55
N SER A 30 13.99 -1.77 2.94
CA SER A 30 12.57 -2.14 2.92
C SER A 30 11.84 -1.55 4.12
N THR A 31 11.25 -0.38 3.94
CA THR A 31 10.42 0.28 4.94
C THR A 31 9.34 -0.73 5.25
N SER A 32 9.15 -1.05 6.52
CA SER A 32 8.09 -1.98 6.90
C SER A 32 6.77 -1.45 6.36
N HIS A 33 5.80 -2.35 6.15
CA HIS A 33 4.43 -1.97 5.80
C HIS A 33 3.96 -0.79 6.67
N ASP A 34 4.26 -0.86 7.97
CA ASP A 34 3.96 0.16 8.97
C ASP A 34 4.61 1.54 8.69
N GLU A 35 5.80 1.64 8.09
CA GLU A 35 6.45 2.94 7.81
C GLU A 35 5.88 3.67 6.60
N THR A 36 5.46 2.93 5.56
CA THR A 36 4.71 3.53 4.43
C THR A 36 3.32 3.96 4.88
N GLN A 37 2.73 3.18 5.80
CA GLN A 37 1.48 3.50 6.48
C GLN A 37 1.63 4.73 7.41
N LEU A 38 2.74 4.85 8.13
CA LEU A 38 3.07 6.02 8.96
C LEU A 38 3.29 7.29 8.11
N GLN A 39 3.70 7.18 6.85
CA GLN A 39 3.79 8.35 5.96
C GLN A 39 2.41 8.86 5.51
N LEU A 40 1.45 7.97 5.24
CA LEU A 40 0.04 8.34 5.08
C LEU A 40 -0.53 8.98 6.37
N GLU A 41 -0.07 8.52 7.55
CA GLU A 41 -0.44 9.07 8.85
C GLU A 41 0.32 10.35 9.26
N SER A 42 1.44 10.71 8.61
CA SER A 42 2.35 11.76 9.09
C SER A 42 1.82 13.19 8.88
N ASN A 43 0.70 13.51 9.51
CA ASN A 43 0.24 14.84 9.93
C ASN A 43 0.03 15.92 8.84
N GLN A 44 0.36 15.70 7.57
CA GLN A 44 0.14 16.71 6.51
C GLN A 44 -1.15 16.48 5.72
N ASP A 45 -1.62 15.24 5.58
CA ASP A 45 -2.76 14.92 4.71
C ASP A 45 -4.08 15.08 5.47
N TYR A 46 -4.06 14.85 6.78
CA TYR A 46 -5.21 15.09 7.64
C TYR A 46 -5.45 16.56 7.99
N ASP A 47 -4.39 17.36 8.09
CA ASP A 47 -4.50 18.80 8.31
C ASP A 47 -5.15 19.50 7.08
N ILE A 48 -5.02 18.90 5.88
CA ILE A 48 -5.78 19.28 4.69
C ILE A 48 -7.29 19.00 4.91
N PHE A 49 -7.66 17.87 5.51
CA PHE A 49 -9.06 17.52 5.76
C PHE A 49 -9.74 18.39 6.84
N GLU A 50 -9.02 18.79 7.90
CA GLU A 50 -9.59 19.69 8.92
C GLU A 50 -9.79 21.13 8.40
N ARG A 51 -9.00 21.55 7.41
CA ARG A 51 -9.11 22.87 6.75
C ARG A 51 -10.10 22.90 5.59
N GLY A 52 -10.90 21.85 5.40
CA GLY A 52 -11.88 21.77 4.32
C GLY A 52 -11.30 21.42 2.94
N GLY A 53 -10.08 20.89 2.89
CA GLY A 53 -9.45 20.39 1.68
C GLY A 53 -9.99 19.02 1.25
N ARG A 54 -9.81 18.71 -0.03
CA ARG A 54 -10.10 17.42 -0.64
C ARG A 54 -8.78 16.76 -1.06
N ALA A 55 -8.73 15.45 -0.99
CA ALA A 55 -7.62 14.69 -1.56
C ALA A 55 -8.17 13.57 -2.45
N LEU A 56 -7.66 13.45 -3.67
CA LEU A 56 -8.03 12.42 -4.61
C LEU A 56 -6.85 11.47 -4.76
N ALA A 57 -7.06 10.22 -4.40
CA ALA A 57 -6.08 9.16 -4.51
C ALA A 57 -6.38 8.27 -5.71
N VAL A 58 -5.33 7.88 -6.45
CA VAL A 58 -5.38 6.99 -7.61
C VAL A 58 -4.34 5.90 -7.41
N SER A 59 -4.79 4.66 -7.25
CA SER A 59 -3.92 3.48 -7.09
C SER A 59 -3.73 2.80 -8.44
N LEU A 60 -2.48 2.77 -8.88
CA LEU A 60 -2.06 2.14 -10.12
C LEU A 60 -1.64 0.70 -9.86
N ASP A 61 -2.09 -0.21 -10.73
CA ASP A 61 -1.70 -1.61 -10.76
C ASP A 61 -0.66 -1.81 -11.87
N ILE A 62 0.52 -2.32 -11.52
CA ILE A 62 1.58 -2.61 -12.50
C ILE A 62 1.42 -4.05 -12.97
N ALA A 63 1.17 -4.23 -14.27
CA ALA A 63 0.94 -5.54 -14.86
C ALA A 63 2.20 -6.41 -14.77
N ASN A 64 2.09 -7.53 -14.04
CA ASN A 64 3.14 -8.54 -13.93
C ASN A 64 4.50 -7.94 -13.46
N ALA A 65 4.43 -7.01 -12.50
CA ALA A 65 5.53 -6.14 -12.06
C ALA A 65 6.89 -6.85 -11.92
N PHE A 66 7.09 -7.64 -10.85
CA PHE A 66 8.35 -8.31 -10.54
C PHE A 66 8.90 -9.15 -11.70
N ASN A 67 8.06 -9.65 -12.60
CA ASN A 67 8.46 -10.48 -13.74
C ASN A 67 8.74 -9.67 -15.02
N SER A 68 8.46 -8.37 -15.04
CA SER A 68 8.52 -7.53 -16.25
C SER A 68 9.66 -6.51 -16.23
N LEU A 69 10.36 -6.34 -15.10
CA LEU A 69 11.43 -5.35 -14.96
C LEU A 69 12.65 -5.69 -15.85
N PRO A 70 13.00 -4.88 -16.87
CA PRO A 70 14.10 -5.22 -17.77
C PRO A 70 15.46 -5.28 -17.06
N PHE A 71 16.32 -6.22 -17.45
CA PHE A 71 17.66 -6.33 -16.84
C PHE A 71 18.56 -5.13 -17.11
N GLY A 72 18.35 -4.43 -18.24
CA GLY A 72 19.05 -3.18 -18.54
C GLY A 72 18.79 -2.12 -17.48
N VAL A 73 17.52 -1.91 -17.11
CA VAL A 73 17.11 -0.96 -16.08
C VAL A 73 17.75 -1.27 -14.73
N ILE A 74 17.82 -2.56 -14.35
CA ILE A 74 18.49 -2.97 -13.10
C ILE A 74 19.97 -2.61 -13.12
N ARG A 75 20.66 -2.83 -14.24
CA ARG A 75 22.09 -2.53 -14.39
C ARG A 75 22.35 -1.03 -14.34
N GLU A 76 21.52 -0.24 -15.02
CA GLU A 76 21.57 1.22 -15.02
C GLU A 76 21.32 1.78 -13.62
N ALA A 77 20.33 1.25 -12.90
CA ALA A 77 20.06 1.65 -11.52
C ALA A 77 21.26 1.38 -10.59
N LEU A 78 21.86 0.19 -10.67
CA LEU A 78 23.06 -0.14 -9.88
C LEU A 78 24.22 0.81 -10.18
N GLU A 79 24.39 1.21 -11.44
CA GLU A 79 25.39 2.21 -11.83
C GLU A 79 25.07 3.60 -11.27
N PHE A 80 23.82 4.05 -11.41
CA PHE A 80 23.36 5.33 -10.89
C PHE A 80 23.59 5.47 -9.38
N PHE A 81 23.35 4.39 -8.62
CA PHE A 81 23.59 4.36 -7.17
C PHE A 81 25.07 4.16 -6.79
N GLY A 82 25.99 4.14 -7.75
CA GLY A 82 27.42 4.01 -7.49
C GLY A 82 27.82 2.64 -6.93
N VAL A 83 27.04 1.58 -7.19
CA VAL A 83 27.36 0.24 -6.70
C VAL A 83 28.71 -0.21 -7.29
N PRO A 84 29.66 -0.67 -6.45
CA PRO A 84 30.98 -1.09 -6.90
C PRO A 84 30.94 -2.05 -8.08
N LEU A 85 31.85 -1.88 -9.04
CA LEU A 85 31.86 -2.65 -10.28
C LEU A 85 31.89 -4.17 -10.06
N TYR A 86 32.60 -4.65 -9.02
CA TYR A 86 32.65 -6.08 -8.73
C TYR A 86 31.27 -6.64 -8.32
N LEU A 87 30.48 -5.89 -7.55
CA LEU A 87 29.10 -6.28 -7.20
C LEU A 87 28.19 -6.21 -8.42
N ARG A 88 28.33 -5.18 -9.26
CA ARG A 88 27.60 -5.06 -10.53
C ARG A 88 27.86 -6.25 -11.45
N ARG A 89 29.11 -6.74 -11.51
CA ARG A 89 29.47 -7.96 -12.26
C ARG A 89 28.81 -9.22 -11.69
N ILE A 90 28.75 -9.35 -10.36
CA ILE A 90 28.06 -10.49 -9.70
C ILE A 90 26.57 -10.48 -10.04
N VAL A 91 25.89 -9.33 -9.91
CA VAL A 91 24.47 -9.20 -10.27
C VAL A 91 24.26 -9.41 -11.77
N GLY A 92 25.16 -8.87 -12.61
CA GLY A 92 25.15 -9.07 -14.05
C GLY A 92 25.18 -10.55 -14.43
N SER A 93 26.11 -11.31 -13.84
CA SER A 93 26.23 -12.76 -14.02
C SER A 93 25.00 -13.52 -13.51
N TYR A 94 24.40 -13.07 -12.39
CA TYR A 94 23.18 -13.68 -11.85
C TYR A 94 21.94 -13.53 -12.77
N LEU A 95 21.88 -12.46 -13.56
CA LEU A 95 20.78 -12.17 -14.48
C LEU A 95 21.05 -12.68 -15.91
N GLU A 96 22.30 -13.00 -16.24
CA GLU A 96 22.71 -13.38 -17.59
C GLU A 96 22.35 -14.84 -17.93
N GLY A 97 22.09 -15.11 -19.23
CA GLY A 97 21.91 -16.47 -19.74
C GLY A 97 20.67 -17.22 -19.23
N ARG A 98 19.74 -16.52 -18.57
CA ARG A 98 18.55 -17.16 -18.00
C ARG A 98 17.58 -17.63 -19.07
N GLN A 99 17.00 -18.80 -18.86
CA GLN A 99 15.99 -19.39 -19.72
C GLN A 99 14.86 -20.01 -18.90
N VAL A 100 13.65 -20.00 -19.44
CA VAL A 100 12.50 -20.75 -18.94
C VAL A 100 12.20 -21.86 -19.93
N ALA A 101 12.02 -23.08 -19.42
CA ALA A 101 11.61 -24.24 -20.19
C ALA A 101 10.10 -24.45 -20.01
N VAL A 102 9.37 -24.52 -21.12
CA VAL A 102 7.91 -24.74 -21.13
C VAL A 102 7.63 -25.97 -21.97
N VAL A 103 6.71 -26.82 -21.50
CA VAL A 103 6.21 -27.93 -22.30
C VAL A 103 5.11 -27.40 -23.21
N ASN A 104 5.29 -27.52 -24.53
CA ASN A 104 4.28 -27.10 -25.49
C ASN A 104 3.09 -28.08 -25.52
N GLY A 105 2.03 -27.75 -26.26
CA GLY A 105 0.86 -28.62 -26.39
C GLY A 105 1.13 -30.00 -27.00
N GLN A 106 2.33 -30.21 -27.56
CA GLN A 106 2.79 -31.48 -28.15
C GLN A 106 3.69 -32.29 -27.20
N GLY A 107 3.92 -31.81 -25.97
CA GLY A 107 4.77 -32.47 -24.99
C GLY A 107 6.26 -32.19 -25.13
N GLU A 108 6.68 -31.28 -26.02
CA GLU A 108 8.08 -30.93 -26.24
C GLU A 108 8.53 -29.80 -25.33
N ILE A 109 9.79 -29.85 -24.88
CA ILE A 109 10.38 -28.80 -24.06
C ILE A 109 10.93 -27.69 -24.96
N VAL A 110 10.29 -26.52 -24.92
CA VAL A 110 10.75 -25.31 -25.59
C VAL A 110 11.42 -24.39 -24.57
N ARG A 111 12.61 -23.88 -24.88
CA ARG A 111 13.35 -22.95 -24.01
C ARG A 111 13.25 -21.53 -24.55
N HIS A 112 12.88 -20.59 -23.68
CA HIS A 112 12.82 -19.17 -24.00
C HIS A 112 13.79 -18.38 -23.15
N PRO A 113 14.56 -17.44 -23.73
CA PRO A 113 15.42 -16.56 -22.95
C PRO A 113 14.58 -15.65 -22.05
N VAL A 114 15.05 -15.43 -20.83
CA VAL A 114 14.48 -14.48 -19.88
C VAL A 114 15.34 -13.23 -19.90
N LEU A 115 14.75 -12.10 -20.31
CA LEU A 115 15.43 -10.82 -20.47
C LEU A 115 14.97 -9.76 -19.44
N CYS A 116 13.97 -10.10 -18.63
CA CYS A 116 13.37 -9.24 -17.63
C CYS A 116 12.88 -10.07 -16.43
N GLY A 117 12.60 -9.36 -15.35
CA GLY A 117 12.03 -9.88 -14.13
C GLY A 117 13.06 -10.16 -13.04
N VAL A 118 12.82 -9.63 -11.85
CA VAL A 118 13.60 -10.06 -10.69
C VAL A 118 13.16 -11.47 -10.28
N PRO A 119 14.09 -12.40 -10.00
CA PRO A 119 13.70 -13.78 -9.73
C PRO A 119 12.82 -13.89 -8.49
N GLN A 120 11.59 -14.37 -8.67
CA GLN A 120 10.63 -14.51 -7.57
C GLN A 120 11.15 -15.51 -6.53
N GLY A 121 11.08 -15.14 -5.25
CA GLY A 121 11.65 -15.94 -4.16
C GLY A 121 13.16 -15.74 -3.92
N SER A 122 13.83 -14.91 -4.72
CA SER A 122 15.20 -14.50 -4.42
C SER A 122 15.25 -13.46 -3.31
N VAL A 123 16.28 -13.54 -2.46
CA VAL A 123 16.54 -12.56 -1.39
C VAL A 123 16.83 -11.17 -1.98
N LEU A 124 17.48 -11.11 -3.14
CA LEU A 124 17.83 -9.85 -3.81
C LEU A 124 16.68 -9.24 -4.62
N GLY A 125 15.63 -10.00 -4.94
CA GLY A 125 14.55 -9.55 -5.81
C GLY A 125 13.90 -8.24 -5.37
N PRO A 126 13.44 -8.12 -4.11
CA PRO A 126 12.87 -6.88 -3.58
C PRO A 126 13.84 -5.69 -3.64
N PHE A 127 15.13 -5.92 -3.35
CA PHE A 127 16.14 -4.87 -3.43
C PHE A 127 16.33 -4.38 -4.86
N LEU A 128 16.50 -5.30 -5.82
CA LEU A 128 16.67 -4.97 -7.23
C LEU A 128 15.45 -4.25 -7.82
N TRP A 129 14.24 -4.63 -7.37
CA TRP A 129 13.02 -3.90 -7.68
C TRP A 129 13.08 -2.47 -7.16
N ASN A 130 13.32 -2.28 -5.85
CA ASN A 130 13.30 -0.97 -5.22
C ASN A 130 14.31 0.01 -5.83
N ILE A 131 15.56 -0.41 -6.05
CA ILE A 131 16.57 0.49 -6.64
C ILE A 131 16.22 0.89 -8.08
N SER A 132 15.55 0.00 -8.82
CA SER A 132 15.18 0.27 -10.20
C SER A 132 13.96 1.17 -10.28
N TYR A 133 13.00 0.93 -9.38
CA TYR A 133 11.74 1.67 -9.33
C TYR A 133 11.89 3.06 -8.68
N ASP A 134 12.93 3.28 -7.87
CA ASP A 134 13.25 4.57 -7.24
C ASP A 134 13.29 5.74 -8.23
N TRP A 135 13.67 5.51 -9.50
CA TRP A 135 13.62 6.52 -10.54
C TRP A 135 12.21 7.13 -10.73
N VAL A 136 11.15 6.33 -10.62
CA VAL A 136 9.75 6.81 -10.69
C VAL A 136 9.45 7.75 -9.52
N LEU A 137 9.95 7.42 -8.32
CA LEU A 137 9.76 8.20 -7.10
C LEU A 137 10.51 9.53 -7.12
N ARG A 138 11.74 9.57 -7.66
CA ARG A 138 12.58 10.78 -7.67
C ARG A 138 12.13 11.85 -8.64
N GLY A 139 11.34 11.49 -9.66
CA GLY A 139 10.94 12.46 -10.65
C GLY A 139 10.01 13.54 -10.07
N ALA A 140 10.20 14.78 -10.49
CA ALA A 140 9.44 15.93 -9.98
C ALA A 140 7.91 15.75 -10.12
N LEU A 141 7.16 16.07 -9.07
CA LEU A 141 5.70 16.08 -9.08
C LEU A 141 5.18 17.52 -9.17
N LEU A 142 3.93 17.68 -9.61
CA LEU A 142 3.26 18.97 -9.59
C LEU A 142 2.99 19.39 -8.14
N PRO A 143 3.00 20.70 -7.82
CA PRO A 143 2.59 21.18 -6.50
C PRO A 143 1.20 20.65 -6.11
N GLY A 144 1.04 20.26 -4.84
CA GLY A 144 -0.19 19.64 -4.35
C GLY A 144 -0.30 18.13 -4.64
N MET A 145 0.70 17.52 -5.27
CA MET A 145 0.77 16.07 -5.44
C MET A 145 1.74 15.40 -4.46
N ARG A 146 1.42 14.15 -4.14
CA ARG A 146 2.29 13.19 -3.47
C ARG A 146 2.24 11.85 -4.20
N LEU A 147 3.32 11.09 -4.10
CA LEU A 147 3.45 9.77 -4.66
C LEU A 147 3.93 8.83 -3.55
N PHE A 148 3.21 7.73 -3.36
CA PHE A 148 3.58 6.68 -2.41
C PHE A 148 3.74 5.39 -3.20
N CYS A 149 4.83 4.66 -2.97
CA CYS A 149 5.08 3.39 -3.62
C CYS A 149 5.43 2.35 -2.57
N TYR A 150 4.86 1.17 -2.68
CA TYR A 150 5.21 0.01 -1.87
C TYR A 150 5.33 -1.19 -2.79
N ALA A 151 6.56 -1.65 -3.02
CA ALA A 151 6.85 -2.58 -4.09
C ALA A 151 6.24 -2.09 -5.42
N ASP A 152 5.28 -2.84 -5.99
CA ASP A 152 4.57 -2.51 -7.22
C ASP A 152 3.29 -1.69 -7.02
N ASP A 153 2.76 -1.62 -5.79
CA ASP A 153 1.61 -0.77 -5.47
C ASP A 153 2.02 0.71 -5.52
N THR A 154 1.40 1.47 -6.42
CA THR A 154 1.73 2.89 -6.64
C THR A 154 0.51 3.77 -6.44
N LEU A 155 0.56 4.70 -5.48
CA LEU A 155 -0.53 5.58 -5.11
C LEU A 155 -0.18 7.04 -5.42
N VAL A 156 -0.93 7.65 -6.33
CA VAL A 156 -0.85 9.07 -6.65
C VAL A 156 -1.91 9.81 -5.86
N VAL A 157 -1.52 10.83 -5.08
CA VAL A 157 -2.46 11.63 -4.28
C VAL A 157 -2.37 13.08 -4.72
N ALA A 158 -3.50 13.68 -5.08
CA ALA A 158 -3.64 15.09 -5.39
C ALA A 158 -4.50 15.78 -4.34
N SER A 159 -4.07 16.92 -3.82
CA SER A 159 -4.79 17.70 -2.81
C SER A 159 -5.15 19.09 -3.33
N GLY A 160 -6.30 19.62 -2.89
CA GLY A 160 -6.81 20.90 -3.38
C GLY A 160 -8.12 21.33 -2.72
N GLY A 161 -8.61 22.52 -3.09
CA GLY A 161 -9.80 23.13 -2.49
C GLY A 161 -11.11 22.65 -3.10
N SER A 162 -11.13 22.26 -4.38
CA SER A 162 -12.33 21.81 -5.09
C SER A 162 -12.15 20.45 -5.76
N PHE A 163 -13.27 19.75 -6.06
CA PHE A 163 -13.20 18.47 -6.79
C PHE A 163 -12.59 18.65 -8.18
N GLY A 164 -12.97 19.71 -8.92
CA GLY A 164 -12.45 19.96 -10.27
C GLY A 164 -10.93 20.16 -10.28
N GLU A 165 -10.41 20.92 -9.32
CA GLU A 165 -8.98 21.13 -9.12
C GLU A 165 -8.23 19.82 -8.84
N VAL A 166 -8.67 19.05 -7.83
CA VAL A 166 -7.99 17.77 -7.50
C VAL A 166 -8.12 16.74 -8.61
N ALA A 167 -9.24 16.72 -9.35
CA ALA A 167 -9.42 15.83 -10.49
C ALA A 167 -8.45 16.18 -11.63
N GLN A 168 -8.31 17.46 -11.98
CA GLN A 168 -7.35 17.90 -12.99
C GLN A 168 -5.90 17.59 -12.57
N LEU A 169 -5.56 17.89 -11.32
CA LEU A 169 -4.23 17.64 -10.78
C LEU A 169 -3.92 16.14 -10.72
N ALA A 170 -4.86 15.30 -10.27
CA ALA A 170 -4.71 13.85 -10.28
C ALA A 170 -4.57 13.31 -11.70
N MET A 171 -5.37 13.77 -12.66
CA MET A 171 -5.27 13.33 -14.05
C MET A 171 -3.92 13.69 -14.69
N ALA A 172 -3.41 14.91 -14.46
CA ALA A 172 -2.10 15.33 -14.96
C ALA A 172 -0.97 14.53 -14.28
N GLY A 173 -1.09 14.40 -12.97
CA GLY A 173 -0.16 13.66 -12.13
C GLY A 173 -0.03 12.19 -12.47
N THR A 174 -1.17 11.51 -12.59
CA THR A 174 -1.22 10.10 -12.95
C THR A 174 -0.65 9.87 -14.34
N ARG A 175 -0.93 10.72 -15.33
CA ARG A 175 -0.31 10.60 -16.67
C ARG A 175 1.21 10.69 -16.60
N LEU A 176 1.74 11.64 -15.82
CA LEU A 176 3.18 11.81 -15.64
C LEU A 176 3.81 10.58 -14.96
N VAL A 177 3.17 10.02 -13.93
CA VAL A 177 3.65 8.81 -13.25
C VAL A 177 3.55 7.58 -14.17
N VAL A 178 2.45 7.41 -14.90
CA VAL A 178 2.28 6.32 -15.88
C VAL A 178 3.35 6.38 -16.96
N GLY A 179 3.62 7.57 -17.52
CA GLY A 179 4.67 7.75 -18.52
C GLY A 179 6.06 7.37 -17.99
N ARG A 180 6.35 7.64 -16.71
CA ARG A 180 7.59 7.17 -16.07
C ARG A 180 7.63 5.65 -15.94
N ILE A 181 6.56 5.04 -15.42
CA ILE A 181 6.50 3.58 -15.30
C ILE A 181 6.73 2.91 -16.67
N GLN A 182 6.13 3.47 -17.73
CA GLN A 182 6.33 3.01 -19.10
C GLN A 182 7.75 3.22 -19.62
N ALA A 183 8.42 4.32 -19.24
CA ALA A 183 9.82 4.56 -19.58
C ALA A 183 10.79 3.54 -18.95
N LEU A 184 10.41 2.92 -17.81
CA LEU A 184 11.14 1.77 -17.25
C LEU A 184 10.87 0.44 -18.00
N GLY A 185 10.04 0.46 -19.04
CA GLY A 185 9.61 -0.74 -19.76
C GLY A 185 8.54 -1.55 -19.02
N LEU A 186 7.90 -0.99 -17.99
CA LEU A 186 6.80 -1.61 -17.26
C LEU A 186 5.44 -1.21 -17.87
N ARG A 187 4.41 -2.01 -17.61
CA ARG A 187 3.04 -1.72 -18.07
C ARG A 187 2.12 -1.46 -16.89
N VAL A 188 1.22 -0.49 -17.03
CA VAL A 188 0.19 -0.15 -16.05
C VAL A 188 -1.15 -0.70 -16.53
N SER A 189 -1.84 -1.46 -15.67
CA SER A 189 -3.21 -1.93 -15.88
C SER A 189 -4.20 -0.81 -15.54
N LEU A 190 -4.43 0.10 -16.48
CA LEU A 190 -5.36 1.23 -16.27
C LEU A 190 -6.80 0.78 -15.99
N ASP A 191 -7.20 -0.39 -16.47
CA ASP A 191 -8.48 -1.04 -16.22
C ASP A 191 -8.66 -1.50 -14.77
N LYS A 192 -7.56 -1.77 -14.06
CA LYS A 192 -7.56 -2.15 -12.63
C LYS A 192 -7.25 -0.98 -11.70
N THR A 193 -7.00 0.20 -12.27
CA THR A 193 -6.69 1.39 -11.48
C THR A 193 -7.94 1.84 -10.72
N GLU A 194 -7.80 2.04 -9.42
CA GLU A 194 -8.89 2.49 -8.54
C GLU A 194 -8.66 3.96 -8.15
N ALA A 195 -9.74 4.75 -8.08
CA ALA A 195 -9.69 6.12 -7.59
C ALA A 195 -10.64 6.31 -6.40
N LEU A 196 -10.19 7.05 -5.38
CA LEU A 196 -10.96 7.37 -4.18
C LEU A 196 -10.79 8.84 -3.83
N LEU A 197 -11.92 9.54 -3.63
CA LEU A 197 -11.90 10.89 -3.08
C LEU A 197 -12.01 10.83 -1.56
N PHE A 198 -11.03 11.37 -0.86
CA PHE A 198 -11.10 11.68 0.56
C PHE A 198 -11.74 13.06 0.77
N HIS A 199 -12.76 13.11 1.62
CA HIS A 199 -13.60 14.28 1.79
C HIS A 199 -14.26 14.39 3.17
N GLY A 200 -14.59 15.64 3.56
CA GLY A 200 -15.45 15.90 4.72
C GLY A 200 -16.90 15.43 4.52
N PRO A 201 -17.73 15.37 5.60
CA PRO A 201 -19.06 14.74 5.56
C PRO A 201 -20.03 15.22 4.48
N ARG A 202 -19.94 16.51 4.08
CA ARG A 202 -20.81 17.17 3.10
C ARG A 202 -20.13 17.44 1.74
N MET A 203 -18.95 16.88 1.52
CA MET A 203 -18.08 17.24 0.39
C MET A 203 -17.75 16.04 -0.53
N GLY A 204 -18.66 15.07 -0.59
CA GLY A 204 -18.49 13.85 -1.38
C GLY A 204 -18.27 14.10 -2.88
N PRO A 205 -17.83 13.07 -3.62
CA PRO A 205 -17.65 13.19 -5.06
C PRO A 205 -18.99 13.47 -5.75
N PRO A 206 -19.01 14.25 -6.84
CA PRO A 206 -20.19 14.39 -7.68
C PRO A 206 -20.71 13.04 -8.19
N SER A 207 -22.00 12.96 -8.49
CA SER A 207 -22.57 11.74 -9.09
C SER A 207 -21.90 11.44 -10.43
N GLY A 208 -21.45 10.19 -10.61
CA GLY A 208 -20.76 9.76 -11.83
C GLY A 208 -19.33 10.31 -11.99
N ALA A 209 -18.73 10.84 -10.92
CA ALA A 209 -17.36 11.32 -10.91
C ALA A 209 -16.38 10.27 -11.46
N ALA A 210 -15.58 10.68 -12.44
CA ALA A 210 -14.58 9.84 -13.07
C ALA A 210 -13.39 10.68 -13.56
N LEU A 211 -12.24 10.04 -13.64
CA LEU A 211 -11.01 10.56 -14.22
C LEU A 211 -10.81 9.95 -15.60
N VAL A 212 -10.16 10.67 -16.51
CA VAL A 212 -9.76 10.13 -17.81
C VAL A 212 -8.25 10.21 -17.92
N VAL A 213 -7.59 9.06 -17.97
CA VAL A 213 -6.12 8.91 -18.06
C VAL A 213 -5.82 8.02 -19.26
N GLU A 214 -4.99 8.49 -20.20
CA GLU A 214 -4.67 7.75 -21.44
C GLU A 214 -5.90 7.18 -22.19
N GLY A 215 -7.01 7.95 -22.21
CA GLY A 215 -8.27 7.53 -22.83
C GLY A 215 -9.11 6.53 -22.02
N VAL A 216 -8.61 6.02 -20.90
CA VAL A 216 -9.33 5.12 -20.00
C VAL A 216 -10.11 5.91 -18.96
N ARG A 217 -11.40 5.59 -18.78
CA ARG A 217 -12.27 6.17 -17.76
C ARG A 217 -12.15 5.40 -16.45
N ILE A 218 -11.65 6.07 -15.41
CA ILE A 218 -11.49 5.53 -14.05
C ILE A 218 -12.56 6.15 -13.15
N SER A 219 -13.50 5.34 -12.67
CA SER A 219 -14.58 5.81 -11.78
C SER A 219 -14.05 6.12 -10.38
N VAL A 220 -14.51 7.22 -9.78
CA VAL A 220 -14.20 7.53 -8.37
C VAL A 220 -15.14 6.70 -7.49
N ALA A 221 -14.58 5.68 -6.84
CA ALA A 221 -15.30 4.79 -5.95
C ALA A 221 -15.52 5.40 -4.56
N SER A 222 -16.45 4.83 -3.79
CA SER A 222 -16.69 5.18 -2.38
C SER A 222 -15.67 4.54 -1.43
N SER A 223 -15.03 3.46 -1.88
CA SER A 223 -13.96 2.77 -1.18
C SER A 223 -12.98 2.15 -2.16
N MET A 224 -11.73 1.98 -1.75
CA MET A 224 -10.69 1.32 -2.54
C MET A 224 -9.89 0.35 -1.66
N LYS A 225 -9.28 -0.67 -2.28
CA LYS A 225 -8.31 -1.51 -1.59
C LYS A 225 -6.91 -0.95 -1.76
N TYR A 226 -6.17 -0.86 -0.66
CA TYR A 226 -4.77 -0.45 -0.70
C TYR A 226 -4.02 -1.14 0.43
N LEU A 227 -2.91 -1.82 0.12
CA LEU A 227 -2.03 -2.44 1.12
C LEU A 227 -2.76 -3.32 2.15
N GLY A 228 -3.74 -4.12 1.68
CA GLY A 228 -4.53 -5.03 2.51
C GLY A 228 -5.64 -4.37 3.35
N LEU A 229 -5.78 -3.05 3.26
CA LEU A 229 -6.84 -2.27 3.89
C LEU A 229 -7.92 -1.89 2.87
N VAL A 230 -9.11 -1.56 3.38
CA VAL A 230 -10.21 -1.02 2.58
C VAL A 230 -10.42 0.41 3.05
N LEU A 231 -9.96 1.37 2.26
CA LEU A 231 -10.07 2.78 2.56
C LEU A 231 -11.42 3.28 2.05
N ASP A 232 -12.08 4.17 2.79
CA ASP A 232 -13.31 4.84 2.38
C ASP A 232 -13.10 6.36 2.33
N GLY A 233 -13.94 7.05 1.56
CA GLY A 233 -13.78 8.50 1.33
C GLY A 233 -13.90 9.38 2.58
N ARG A 234 -14.43 8.86 3.69
CA ARG A 234 -14.53 9.57 4.97
C ARG A 234 -13.47 9.14 5.97
N TRP A 235 -12.60 8.20 5.60
CA TRP A 235 -11.57 7.62 6.46
C TRP A 235 -12.16 7.07 7.78
N ASN A 236 -13.26 6.33 7.69
CA ASN A 236 -13.94 5.75 8.85
C ASN A 236 -13.73 4.23 9.00
N PHE A 237 -13.16 3.59 7.98
CA PHE A 237 -12.87 2.16 7.90
C PHE A 237 -14.08 1.24 8.10
N GLU A 238 -15.31 1.74 7.95
CA GLU A 238 -16.52 0.93 8.12
C GLU A 238 -16.56 -0.23 7.12
N PRO A 239 -16.27 -0.04 5.81
CA PRO A 239 -16.19 -1.16 4.86
C PRO A 239 -15.07 -2.14 5.22
N HIS A 240 -13.96 -1.65 5.78
CA HIS A 240 -12.84 -2.48 6.22
C HIS A 240 -13.26 -3.42 7.35
N PHE A 241 -13.86 -2.90 8.42
CA PHE A 241 -14.27 -3.71 9.57
C PHE A 241 -15.35 -4.74 9.20
N LYS A 242 -16.32 -4.38 8.36
CA LYS A 242 -17.31 -5.34 7.84
C LYS A 242 -16.65 -6.49 7.07
N SER A 243 -15.66 -6.19 6.23
CA SER A 243 -14.91 -7.21 5.49
C SER A 243 -14.01 -8.06 6.42
N LEU A 244 -13.38 -7.42 7.41
CA LEU A 244 -12.51 -8.05 8.39
C LEU A 244 -13.29 -9.04 9.27
N GLU A 245 -14.47 -8.65 9.77
CA GLU A 245 -15.34 -9.51 10.58
C GLU A 245 -15.63 -10.83 9.86
N GLY A 246 -16.07 -10.78 8.60
CA GLY A 246 -16.33 -11.98 7.81
C GLY A 246 -15.08 -12.86 7.60
N ARG A 247 -13.89 -12.25 7.47
CA ARG A 247 -12.63 -13.01 7.40
C ARG A 247 -12.27 -13.67 8.73
N LEU A 248 -12.43 -12.95 9.84
CA LEU A 248 -12.16 -13.47 11.19
C LEU A 248 -13.10 -14.63 11.52
N VAL A 249 -14.40 -14.51 11.24
CA VAL A 249 -15.37 -15.60 11.46
C VAL A 249 -15.02 -16.84 10.65
N ARG A 250 -14.63 -16.69 9.37
CA ARG A 250 -14.19 -17.82 8.54
C ARG A 250 -12.92 -18.47 9.06
N ALA A 251 -11.92 -17.68 9.45
CA ALA A 251 -10.68 -18.20 10.03
C ALA A 251 -10.94 -18.92 11.36
N ALA A 252 -11.76 -18.34 12.23
CA ALA A 252 -12.17 -18.95 13.48
C ALA A 252 -12.92 -20.27 13.27
N GLY A 253 -13.85 -20.32 12.32
CA GLY A 253 -14.58 -21.53 11.96
C GLY A 253 -13.67 -22.62 11.38
N ALA A 254 -12.71 -22.25 10.52
CA ALA A 254 -11.73 -23.19 9.96
C ALA A 254 -10.82 -23.78 11.06
N LEU A 255 -10.32 -22.94 11.96
CA LEU A 255 -9.54 -23.39 13.12
C LEU A 255 -10.38 -24.27 14.06
N GLY A 256 -11.66 -23.93 14.24
CA GLY A 256 -12.61 -24.71 15.02
C GLY A 256 -12.79 -26.13 14.47
N LYS A 257 -12.85 -26.29 13.14
CA LYS A 257 -12.93 -27.61 12.48
C LYS A 257 -11.68 -28.46 12.65
N LEU A 258 -10.52 -27.86 12.93
CA LEU A 258 -9.28 -28.58 13.17
C LEU A 258 -9.13 -29.05 14.62
N LEU A 259 -9.92 -28.49 15.55
CA LEU A 259 -9.86 -28.84 16.98
C LEU A 259 -10.01 -30.34 17.27
N PRO A 260 -10.95 -31.08 16.65
CA PRO A 260 -11.11 -32.52 16.90
C PRO A 260 -9.86 -33.33 16.56
N ASN A 261 -9.13 -32.93 15.51
CA ASN A 261 -7.91 -33.61 15.06
C ASN A 261 -6.68 -33.25 15.92
N LEU A 262 -6.78 -32.21 16.75
CA LEU A 262 -5.71 -31.72 17.62
C LEU A 262 -5.89 -32.16 19.09
N GLY A 263 -6.82 -33.08 19.36
CA GLY A 263 -7.13 -33.54 20.72
C GLY A 263 -7.95 -32.55 21.55
N GLY A 264 -8.62 -31.59 20.90
CA GLY A 264 -9.49 -30.61 21.54
C GLY A 264 -8.79 -29.33 22.03
N PRO A 265 -9.49 -28.49 22.81
CA PRO A 265 -8.97 -27.20 23.25
C PRO A 265 -7.90 -27.36 24.33
N CYS A 266 -6.63 -27.19 23.97
CA CYS A 266 -5.50 -27.08 24.90
C CYS A 266 -4.86 -25.68 24.85
N GLN A 267 -3.94 -25.38 25.78
CA GLN A 267 -3.32 -24.06 25.86
C GLN A 267 -2.58 -23.68 24.57
N SER A 268 -1.90 -24.63 23.93
CA SER A 268 -1.16 -24.44 22.67
C SER A 268 -2.10 -24.04 21.53
N VAL A 269 -3.24 -24.72 21.42
CA VAL A 269 -4.25 -24.44 20.40
C VAL A 269 -4.92 -23.10 20.65
N ARG A 270 -5.20 -22.74 21.91
CA ARG A 270 -5.69 -21.40 22.27
C ARG A 270 -4.70 -20.30 21.89
N ARG A 271 -3.39 -20.50 22.13
CA ARG A 271 -2.35 -19.54 21.73
C ARG A 271 -2.29 -19.38 20.21
N LEU A 272 -2.34 -20.48 19.47
CA LEU A 272 -2.36 -20.45 18.00
C LEU A 272 -3.61 -19.71 17.49
N TYR A 273 -4.78 -20.05 18.01
CA TYR A 273 -6.04 -19.40 17.67
C TYR A 273 -5.99 -17.89 17.95
N CYS A 274 -5.63 -17.51 19.17
CA CYS A 274 -5.51 -16.10 19.54
C CYS A 274 -4.43 -15.39 18.72
N GLY A 275 -3.32 -16.04 18.41
CA GLY A 275 -2.25 -15.49 17.58
C GLY A 275 -2.72 -15.15 16.18
N ILE A 276 -3.40 -16.08 15.51
CA ILE A 276 -3.91 -15.89 14.14
C ILE A 276 -5.02 -14.82 14.11
N ILE A 277 -6.02 -14.95 14.99
CA ILE A 277 -7.14 -14.00 15.02
C ILE A 277 -6.65 -12.60 15.37
N ARG A 278 -5.74 -12.48 16.34
CA ARG A 278 -5.18 -11.18 16.75
C ARG A 278 -4.29 -10.58 15.65
N SER A 279 -3.47 -11.37 14.96
CA SER A 279 -2.63 -10.84 13.87
C SER A 279 -3.47 -10.35 12.70
N MET A 280 -4.55 -11.07 12.36
CA MET A 280 -5.51 -10.62 11.35
C MET A 280 -6.25 -9.35 11.78
N ALA A 281 -6.69 -9.29 13.04
CA ALA A 281 -7.48 -8.17 13.56
C ALA A 281 -6.67 -6.88 13.72
N LEU A 282 -5.40 -6.99 14.11
CA LEU A 282 -4.51 -5.84 14.37
C LEU A 282 -3.71 -5.42 13.13
N TYR A 283 -3.93 -6.06 11.98
CA TYR A 283 -3.28 -5.66 10.75
C TYR A 283 -3.70 -4.23 10.35
N GLY A 284 -2.72 -3.34 10.17
CA GLY A 284 -2.93 -1.93 9.87
C GLY A 284 -3.54 -1.12 11.01
N ALA A 285 -3.47 -1.60 12.26
CA ALA A 285 -3.95 -0.90 13.44
C ALA A 285 -3.45 0.54 13.58
N PRO A 286 -2.17 0.86 13.32
CA PRO A 286 -1.70 2.24 13.35
C PRO A 286 -2.56 3.21 12.51
N ILE A 287 -3.05 2.77 11.35
CA ILE A 287 -3.79 3.65 10.42
C ILE A 287 -5.20 3.95 10.93
N TRP A 288 -5.88 2.93 11.42
CA TRP A 288 -7.29 3.06 11.77
C TRP A 288 -7.53 3.40 13.25
N ASP A 289 -6.55 3.22 14.14
CA ASP A 289 -6.71 3.48 15.58
C ASP A 289 -7.10 4.94 15.86
N ASP A 290 -6.34 5.88 15.28
CA ASP A 290 -6.62 7.31 15.36
C ASP A 290 -8.01 7.69 14.84
N ALA A 291 -8.43 7.06 13.74
CA ALA A 291 -9.73 7.28 13.14
C ALA A 291 -10.88 6.78 14.05
N LEU A 292 -10.69 5.63 14.71
CA LEU A 292 -11.64 5.06 15.65
C LEU A 292 -11.77 5.89 16.94
N ILE A 293 -10.64 6.34 17.51
CA ILE A 293 -10.64 7.19 18.70
C ILE A 293 -11.44 8.47 18.43
N ARG A 294 -11.19 9.12 17.29
CA ARG A 294 -11.91 10.34 16.89
C ARG A 294 -13.39 10.11 16.63
N ARG A 295 -13.78 8.97 16.05
CA ARG A 295 -15.19 8.59 15.90
C ARG A 295 -15.88 8.47 17.25
N THR A 296 -15.23 7.79 18.19
CA THR A 296 -15.75 7.55 19.54
C THR A 296 -15.95 8.87 20.29
N ASN A 297 -15.02 9.81 20.15
CA ASN A 297 -15.10 11.16 20.74
C ASN A 297 -16.15 12.08 20.05
N ARG A 298 -16.54 11.79 18.80
CA ARG A 298 -17.57 12.55 18.05
C ARG A 298 -18.99 12.09 18.34
N THR A 299 -19.19 10.88 18.85
CA THR A 299 -20.46 10.46 19.45
C THR A 299 -20.60 11.12 20.82
N PRO A 300 -21.47 12.13 21.01
CA PRO A 300 -21.73 12.64 22.34
C PRO A 300 -22.31 11.49 23.17
N VAL A 301 -21.86 11.34 24.41
CA VAL A 301 -22.54 10.54 25.43
C VAL A 301 -23.88 11.22 25.75
N HIS A 302 -24.83 11.14 24.83
CA HIS A 302 -26.22 11.46 25.11
C HIS A 302 -27.01 10.16 25.04
N THR A 303 -27.75 9.93 26.12
CA THR A 303 -28.79 8.90 26.31
C THR A 303 -28.32 7.59 26.94
N THR A 304 -28.17 7.59 28.27
CA THR A 304 -28.86 6.64 29.18
C THR A 304 -28.73 7.20 30.59
N GLY A 305 -29.62 8.12 30.96
CA GLY A 305 -29.58 8.79 32.25
C GLY A 305 -30.86 9.55 32.56
N GLN A 306 -32.02 9.00 32.19
CA GLN A 306 -33.33 9.46 32.67
C GLN A 306 -34.38 8.41 32.30
N ARG A 307 -34.56 7.42 33.19
CA ARG A 307 -35.77 6.59 33.32
C ARG A 307 -35.68 5.70 34.56
N LEU A 308 -35.43 6.30 35.72
CA LEU A 308 -35.70 5.69 37.03
C LEU A 308 -36.08 6.81 38.02
N SER A 309 -37.24 7.41 37.81
CA SER A 309 -37.97 8.14 38.83
C SER A 309 -39.43 7.76 38.64
N GLY A 310 -39.88 6.76 39.40
CA GLY A 310 -41.29 6.38 39.45
C GLY A 310 -42.13 7.50 40.06
N PRO A 311 -43.44 7.54 39.80
CA PRO A 311 -44.33 8.45 40.51
C PRO A 311 -44.45 7.99 41.96
N ARG A 312 -44.03 8.85 42.89
CA ARG A 312 -44.66 8.95 44.21
C ARG A 312 -45.74 10.01 44.06
N ASP A 313 -46.98 9.56 44.05
CA ASP A 313 -48.07 9.97 44.95
C ASP A 313 -49.38 9.39 44.40
#